data_AF-A0A8B9JIL2-F1
#
_entry.id   AF-A0A8B9JIL2-F1
#
_cell.length_a   1.000
_cell.length_b   1.000
_cell.length_c   1.000
_cell.angle_alpha   90.00
_cell.angle_beta   90.00
_cell.angle_gamma   90.00
#
_symmetry.space_group_name_H-M   'P 1'
#
loop_
_entity.id
_entity.type
_entity.pdbx_description
1 polymer ?
#
loop_
_entity_poly.entity_id
_entity_poly.type
_entity_poly.pdbx_seq_one_letter_code
_entity_poly.pdbx_strand_id
1 'polypeptide(L)'
;MSCRVSGVDRLRVCAVLERCADQLDILGHIMPKNRRSRPGAEEAEAAHISVIIKQHQAAESHLKTVRKSRVNDSELSEAVEELHLSQNQLRRTLEESSSSHNNLAKVERDRQFVAKVISDLLAEIQESGTFHSLVQATEEERKKSDGEDHLHDTVIREELRIKALRKQLVDVQEEKTSELERLEGIKVELEQQLQQITLKKNIEKNYATSSAELLIYQGQKLANQKEQGLEEEKKVCVPDIFRLTILIDL
;
A
#
# COMPACT_ATOMS: atom_id res chain seq x y z
N MET A 1 -39.52 25.38 34.34
CA MET A 1 -40.96 25.44 34.67
C MET A 1 -41.30 24.21 35.49
N SER A 2 -41.89 24.35 36.68
CA SER A 2 -42.25 23.19 37.52
C SER A 2 -43.65 22.71 37.15
N CYS A 3 -43.73 21.79 36.18
CA CYS A 3 -44.98 21.16 35.80
C CYS A 3 -45.29 20.05 36.80
N ARG A 4 -46.32 20.24 37.63
CA ARG A 4 -46.77 19.26 38.62
C ARG A 4 -47.89 18.39 38.05
N VAL A 5 -47.81 17.09 38.32
CA VAL A 5 -48.84 16.12 37.93
C VAL A 5 -49.96 16.11 38.96
N SER A 6 -51.23 16.12 38.51
CA SER A 6 -52.41 16.10 39.39
C SER A 6 -52.53 14.78 40.15
N GLY A 7 -53.22 14.74 41.30
CA GLY A 7 -53.24 13.56 42.18
C GLY A 7 -53.70 12.24 41.53
N VAL A 8 -54.78 12.27 40.74
CA VAL A 8 -55.27 11.08 40.03
C VAL A 8 -54.36 10.71 38.87
N ASP A 9 -53.79 11.70 38.18
CA ASP A 9 -52.87 11.47 37.08
C ASP A 9 -51.55 10.88 37.56
N ARG A 10 -51.07 11.25 38.75
CA ARG A 10 -49.89 10.65 39.39
C ARG A 10 -50.06 9.13 39.54
N LEU A 11 -51.20 8.69 40.08
CA LEU A 11 -51.48 7.26 40.26
C LEU A 11 -51.52 6.51 38.93
N ARG A 12 -52.14 7.11 37.90
CA ARG A 12 -52.21 6.52 36.55
C ARG A 12 -50.82 6.41 35.92
N VAL A 13 -50.01 7.46 36.04
CA VAL A 13 -48.65 7.48 35.49
C VAL A 13 -47.76 6.48 36.23
N CYS A 14 -47.81 6.42 37.57
CA CYS A 14 -47.06 5.44 38.35
C CYS A 14 -47.40 4.00 37.93
N ALA A 15 -48.69 3.66 37.80
CA ALA A 15 -49.10 2.31 37.38
C ALA A 15 -48.57 1.92 35.99
N VAL A 16 -48.48 2.89 35.06
CA VAL A 16 -47.87 2.67 33.75
C VAL A 16 -46.36 2.48 33.86
N LEU A 17 -45.67 3.33 34.63
CA LEU A 17 -44.22 3.25 34.82
C LEU A 17 -43.79 1.97 35.52
N GLU A 18 -44.54 1.52 36.53
CA GLU A 18 -44.33 0.22 37.20
C GLU A 18 -44.42 -0.92 36.19
N ARG A 19 -45.48 -0.93 35.37
CA ARG A 19 -45.62 -1.93 34.30
C ARG A 19 -44.48 -1.87 33.28
N CYS A 20 -44.00 -0.68 32.93
CA CYS A 20 -42.86 -0.54 32.01
C CYS A 20 -41.55 -1.05 32.64
N ALA A 21 -41.33 -0.79 33.92
CA ALA A 21 -40.18 -1.32 34.66
C ALA A 21 -40.21 -2.86 34.67
N ASP A 22 -41.36 -3.47 34.98
CA ASP A 22 -41.54 -4.92 34.93
C ASP A 22 -41.26 -5.49 33.53
N GLN A 23 -41.77 -4.85 32.48
CA GLN A 23 -41.52 -5.27 31.11
C GLN A 23 -40.04 -5.21 30.72
N LEU A 24 -39.31 -4.19 31.17
CA LEU A 24 -37.88 -4.06 30.93
C LEU A 24 -37.07 -5.08 31.73
N ASP A 25 -37.54 -5.48 32.90
CA ASP A 25 -36.93 -6.54 33.69
C ASP A 25 -37.14 -7.91 33.03
N ILE A 26 -38.37 -8.21 32.60
CA ILE A 26 -38.70 -9.41 31.80
C ILE A 26 -37.84 -9.45 30.54
N LEU A 27 -37.72 -8.31 29.82
CA LEU A 27 -36.87 -8.23 28.64
C LEU A 27 -35.42 -8.54 28.98
N GLY A 28 -34.89 -8.03 30.10
CA GLY A 28 -33.53 -8.33 30.55
C GLY A 28 -33.32 -9.80 30.96
N HIS A 29 -34.37 -10.49 31.38
CA HIS A 29 -34.35 -11.91 31.70
C HIS A 29 -34.41 -12.82 30.45
N ILE A 30 -35.18 -12.41 29.42
CA ILE A 30 -35.34 -13.16 28.17
C ILE A 30 -34.18 -12.89 27.21
N MET A 31 -33.67 -11.65 27.21
CA MET A 31 -32.54 -11.28 26.39
C MET A 31 -31.35 -12.15 26.81
N PRO A 32 -30.62 -12.73 25.84
CA PRO A 32 -29.40 -13.43 26.16
C PRO A 32 -28.46 -12.39 26.77
N LYS A 33 -28.36 -12.34 28.11
CA LYS A 33 -27.30 -11.65 28.83
C LYS A 33 -26.05 -12.03 28.06
N ASN A 34 -25.34 -11.02 27.52
CA ASN A 34 -24.14 -11.14 26.71
C ASN A 34 -23.56 -12.54 26.89
N ARG A 35 -23.51 -13.37 25.83
CA ARG A 35 -23.17 -14.82 25.89
C ARG A 35 -22.02 -15.20 26.84
N ARG A 36 -21.20 -14.24 27.29
CA ARG A 36 -20.39 -14.20 28.53
C ARG A 36 -20.95 -14.92 29.77
N SER A 37 -22.27 -14.99 30.01
CA SER A 37 -22.79 -15.58 31.27
C SER A 37 -23.08 -17.09 31.23
N ARG A 38 -23.04 -17.73 30.05
CA ARG A 38 -23.19 -19.19 29.96
C ARG A 38 -21.81 -19.82 29.76
N PRO A 39 -21.20 -20.44 30.79
CA PRO A 39 -19.94 -21.14 30.62
C PRO A 39 -20.11 -22.19 29.50
N GLY A 40 -19.29 -22.09 28.45
CA GLY A 40 -19.29 -22.98 27.28
C GLY A 40 -19.91 -22.41 25.98
N ALA A 41 -20.70 -21.33 26.03
CA ALA A 41 -21.27 -20.75 24.80
C ALA A 41 -20.21 -20.00 23.96
N GLU A 42 -19.33 -19.23 24.61
CA GLU A 42 -18.18 -18.59 23.97
C GLU A 42 -17.16 -19.61 23.50
N GLU A 43 -16.97 -20.69 24.26
CA GLU A 43 -16.05 -21.76 23.89
C GLU A 43 -16.55 -22.54 22.67
N ALA A 44 -17.85 -22.78 22.57
CA ALA A 44 -18.47 -23.38 21.40
C ALA A 44 -18.42 -22.46 20.16
N GLU A 45 -18.64 -21.15 20.34
CA GLU A 45 -18.56 -20.16 19.26
C GLU A 45 -17.11 -19.95 18.79
N ALA A 46 -16.16 -19.86 19.73
CA ALA A 46 -14.73 -19.80 19.45
C ALA A 46 -14.23 -21.10 18.79
N ALA A 47 -14.73 -22.27 19.22
CA ALA A 47 -14.42 -23.54 18.57
C ALA A 47 -14.95 -23.58 17.13
N HIS A 48 -16.18 -23.10 16.90
CA HIS A 48 -16.76 -23.02 15.56
C HIS A 48 -15.96 -22.07 14.64
N ILE A 49 -15.60 -20.89 15.13
CA ILE A 49 -14.75 -19.93 14.40
C ILE A 49 -13.36 -20.54 14.14
N SER A 50 -12.78 -21.23 15.13
CA SER A 50 -11.49 -21.92 14.99
C SER A 50 -11.52 -23.00 13.89
N VAL A 51 -12.62 -23.76 13.80
CA VAL A 51 -12.81 -24.77 12.73
C VAL A 51 -12.83 -24.10 11.36
N ILE A 52 -13.56 -22.99 11.20
CA ILE A 52 -13.65 -22.27 9.92
C ILE A 52 -12.29 -21.66 9.53
N ILE A 53 -11.55 -21.12 10.50
CA ILE A 53 -10.18 -20.61 10.25
C ILE A 53 -9.26 -21.74 9.78
N LYS A 54 -9.31 -22.90 10.43
CA LYS A 54 -8.52 -24.07 10.03
C LYS A 54 -8.89 -24.55 8.62
N GLN A 55 -10.16 -24.54 8.27
CA GLN A 55 -10.63 -24.87 6.93
C GLN A 55 -10.08 -23.88 5.88
N HIS A 56 -10.05 -22.59 6.20
CA HIS A 56 -9.46 -21.57 5.33
C HIS A 56 -7.96 -21.75 5.14
N GLN A 57 -7.23 -22.00 6.23
CA GLN A 57 -5.79 -22.29 6.16
C GLN A 57 -5.49 -23.56 5.35
N ALA A 58 -6.35 -24.57 5.42
CA ALA A 58 -6.24 -25.77 4.60
C ALA A 58 -6.39 -25.44 3.10
N ALA A 59 -7.40 -24.66 2.72
CA ALA A 59 -7.61 -24.21 1.35
C ALA A 59 -6.43 -23.35 0.82
N GLU A 60 -5.87 -22.46 1.65
CA GLU A 60 -4.66 -21.70 1.30
C GLU A 60 -3.45 -22.60 1.05
N SER A 61 -3.28 -23.62 1.91
CA SER A 61 -2.19 -24.59 1.77
C SER A 61 -2.35 -25.46 0.53
N HIS A 62 -3.59 -25.82 0.17
CA HIS A 62 -3.93 -26.56 -1.03
C HIS A 62 -3.54 -25.75 -2.27
N LEU A 63 -3.99 -24.49 -2.38
CA LEU A 63 -3.64 -23.60 -3.48
C LEU A 63 -2.12 -23.38 -3.59
N LYS A 64 -1.42 -23.21 -2.47
CA LYS A 64 0.04 -23.06 -2.44
C LYS A 64 0.76 -24.32 -2.95
N THR A 65 0.20 -25.48 -2.70
CA THR A 65 0.76 -26.77 -3.14
C THR A 65 0.54 -26.95 -4.64
N VAL A 66 -0.71 -26.78 -5.12
CA VAL A 66 -1.07 -26.86 -6.55
C VAL A 66 -0.25 -25.88 -7.40
N ARG A 67 -0.04 -24.66 -6.92
CA ARG A 67 0.79 -23.65 -7.61
C ARG A 67 2.27 -24.04 -7.71
N LYS A 68 2.80 -24.80 -6.75
CA LYS A 68 4.19 -25.27 -6.76
C LYS A 68 4.39 -26.51 -7.62
N SER A 69 3.40 -27.41 -7.69
CA SER A 69 3.48 -28.66 -8.45
C SER A 69 3.23 -28.50 -9.95
N ARG A 70 2.97 -27.29 -10.46
CA ARG A 70 2.69 -27.01 -11.89
C ARG A 70 1.59 -27.92 -12.45
N VAL A 71 0.50 -28.07 -11.70
CA VAL A 71 -0.61 -28.94 -12.09
C VAL A 71 -1.52 -28.29 -13.12
N ASN A 72 -2.37 -29.10 -13.76
CA ASN A 72 -3.29 -28.69 -14.82
C ASN A 72 -4.18 -27.50 -14.40
N ASP A 73 -4.55 -26.65 -15.36
CA ASP A 73 -5.39 -25.46 -15.14
C ASP A 73 -6.74 -25.80 -14.46
N SER A 74 -7.27 -27.01 -14.65
CA SER A 74 -8.49 -27.48 -13.99
C SER A 74 -8.34 -27.58 -12.47
N GLU A 75 -7.25 -28.18 -11.99
CA GLU A 75 -7.01 -28.35 -10.54
C GLU A 75 -6.63 -27.02 -9.89
N LEU A 76 -5.96 -26.13 -10.63
CA LEU A 76 -5.70 -24.77 -10.18
C LEU A 76 -7.00 -23.98 -10.03
N SER A 77 -7.94 -24.12 -10.98
CA SER A 77 -9.26 -23.49 -10.91
C SER A 77 -10.07 -23.99 -9.71
N GLU A 78 -10.08 -25.29 -9.46
CA GLU A 78 -10.78 -25.89 -8.30
C GLU A 78 -10.22 -25.40 -6.97
N ALA A 79 -8.89 -25.34 -6.82
CA ALA A 79 -8.25 -24.82 -5.61
C ALA A 79 -8.51 -23.31 -5.38
N VAL A 80 -8.64 -22.53 -6.46
CA VAL A 80 -9.02 -21.11 -6.39
C VAL A 80 -10.47 -20.95 -5.94
N GLU A 81 -11.39 -21.74 -6.50
CA GLU A 81 -12.80 -21.72 -6.11
C GLU A 81 -13.00 -22.18 -4.66
N GLU A 82 -12.30 -23.23 -4.23
CA GLU A 82 -12.32 -23.69 -2.83
C GLU A 82 -11.85 -22.59 -1.86
N LEU A 83 -10.77 -21.89 -2.20
CA LEU A 83 -10.27 -20.76 -1.41
C LEU A 83 -11.30 -19.63 -1.35
N HIS A 84 -11.93 -19.28 -2.47
CA HIS A 84 -12.95 -18.23 -2.51
C HIS A 84 -14.20 -18.59 -1.69
N LEU A 85 -14.68 -19.82 -1.78
CA LEU A 85 -15.82 -20.31 -0.98
C LEU A 85 -15.50 -20.26 0.52
N SER A 86 -14.31 -20.75 0.90
CA SER A 86 -13.85 -20.73 2.29
C SER A 86 -13.67 -19.30 2.82
N GLN A 87 -13.11 -18.39 2.00
CA GLN A 87 -12.95 -16.98 2.35
C GLN A 87 -14.30 -16.29 2.56
N ASN A 88 -15.27 -16.55 1.68
CA ASN A 88 -16.62 -16.00 1.80
C ASN A 88 -17.34 -16.53 3.05
N GLN A 89 -17.16 -17.81 3.38
CA GLN A 89 -17.72 -18.41 4.60
C GLN A 89 -17.11 -17.78 5.86
N LEU A 90 -15.78 -17.66 5.93
CA LEU A 90 -15.08 -17.01 7.05
C LEU A 90 -15.56 -15.56 7.23
N ARG A 91 -15.69 -14.83 6.12
CA ARG A 91 -16.15 -13.44 6.14
C ARG A 91 -17.56 -13.32 6.72
N ARG A 92 -18.51 -14.14 6.24
CA ARG A 92 -19.89 -14.14 6.75
C ARG A 92 -19.95 -14.46 8.23
N THR A 93 -19.27 -15.52 8.67
CA THR A 93 -19.28 -15.91 10.09
C THR A 93 -18.72 -14.81 11.00
N LEU A 94 -17.68 -14.11 10.56
CA LEU A 94 -17.09 -13.00 11.32
C LEU A 94 -18.00 -11.75 11.31
N GLU A 95 -18.63 -11.45 10.18
CA GLU A 95 -19.60 -10.34 10.05
C GLU A 95 -20.84 -10.59 10.92
N GLU A 96 -21.35 -11.82 10.93
CA GLU A 96 -22.51 -12.23 11.72
C GLU A 96 -22.22 -12.22 13.23
N SER A 97 -21.05 -12.75 13.66
CA SER A 97 -20.67 -12.79 15.08
C SER A 97 -20.43 -11.38 15.64
N SER A 98 -19.80 -10.50 14.87
CA SER A 98 -19.51 -9.12 15.29
C SER A 98 -20.77 -8.24 15.30
N SER A 99 -21.59 -8.30 14.24
CA SER A 99 -22.81 -7.49 14.12
C SER A 99 -23.88 -7.92 15.13
N SER A 100 -24.07 -9.23 15.34
CA SER A 100 -25.04 -9.73 16.32
C SER A 100 -24.63 -9.38 17.75
N HIS A 101 -23.34 -9.42 18.10
CA HIS A 101 -22.88 -9.06 19.44
C HIS A 101 -23.03 -7.57 19.71
N ASN A 102 -22.66 -6.71 18.74
CA ASN A 102 -22.74 -5.26 18.90
C ASN A 102 -24.17 -4.76 19.05
N ASN A 103 -25.11 -5.30 18.26
CA ASN A 103 -26.51 -4.94 18.34
C ASN A 103 -27.13 -5.36 19.68
N LEU A 104 -26.80 -6.56 20.16
CA LEU A 104 -27.29 -7.07 21.44
C LEU A 104 -26.72 -6.25 22.62
N ALA A 105 -25.42 -5.92 22.59
CA ALA A 105 -24.79 -5.09 23.61
C ALA A 105 -25.37 -3.66 23.64
N LYS A 106 -25.75 -3.12 22.47
CA LYS A 106 -26.46 -1.83 22.38
C LYS A 106 -27.85 -1.93 23.01
N VAL A 107 -28.67 -2.90 22.59
CA VAL A 107 -30.02 -3.09 23.14
C VAL A 107 -30.00 -3.27 24.66
N GLU A 108 -29.00 -3.97 25.21
CA GLU A 108 -28.89 -4.17 26.66
C GLU A 108 -28.52 -2.86 27.37
N ARG A 109 -27.62 -2.04 26.80
CA ARG A 109 -27.31 -0.70 27.32
C ARG A 109 -28.53 0.22 27.27
N ASP A 110 -29.25 0.23 26.15
CA ASP A 110 -30.44 1.05 25.95
C ASP A 110 -31.54 0.64 26.94
N ARG A 111 -31.74 -0.67 27.13
CA ARG A 111 -32.66 -1.22 28.13
C ARG A 111 -32.30 -0.76 29.55
N GLN A 112 -31.03 -0.86 29.95
CA GLN A 112 -30.56 -0.42 31.26
C GLN A 112 -30.74 1.09 31.46
N PHE A 113 -30.46 1.89 30.43
CA PHE A 113 -30.67 3.33 30.45
C PHE A 113 -32.15 3.66 30.66
N VAL A 114 -33.04 3.08 29.85
CA VAL A 114 -34.49 3.33 29.96
C VAL A 114 -35.02 2.84 31.31
N ALA A 115 -34.57 1.69 31.80
CA ALA A 115 -34.96 1.17 33.11
C ALA A 115 -34.58 2.16 34.22
N LYS A 116 -33.35 2.71 34.19
CA LYS A 116 -32.91 3.73 35.14
C LYS A 116 -33.77 4.98 35.05
N VAL A 117 -34.00 5.52 33.85
CA VAL A 117 -34.83 6.72 33.64
C VAL A 117 -36.25 6.51 34.18
N ILE A 118 -36.84 5.33 33.95
CA ILE A 118 -38.17 5.00 34.47
C ILE A 118 -38.16 4.88 35.99
N SER A 119 -37.15 4.24 36.59
CA SER A 119 -37.03 4.15 38.06
C SER A 119 -36.87 5.53 38.70
N ASP A 120 -36.00 6.38 38.15
CA ASP A 120 -35.76 7.74 38.63
C ASP A 120 -37.04 8.59 38.50
N LEU A 121 -37.73 8.49 37.36
CA LEU A 121 -39.00 9.19 37.11
C LEU A 121 -40.12 8.71 38.05
N LEU A 122 -40.22 7.41 38.28
CA LEU A 122 -41.23 6.82 39.16
C LEU A 122 -41.04 7.31 40.59
N ALA A 123 -39.80 7.33 41.09
CA ALA A 123 -39.48 7.90 42.40
C ALA A 123 -39.82 9.39 42.46
N GLU A 124 -39.44 10.18 41.44
CA GLU A 124 -39.73 11.62 41.39
C GLU A 124 -41.24 11.91 41.39
N ILE A 125 -42.03 11.17 40.61
CA ILE A 125 -43.48 11.37 40.56
C ILE A 125 -44.13 10.97 41.90
N GLN A 126 -43.63 9.95 42.58
CA GLN A 126 -44.12 9.52 43.89
C GLN A 126 -43.78 10.52 45.01
N GLU A 127 -42.58 11.09 45.01
CA GLU A 127 -42.11 12.02 46.05
C GLU A 127 -42.60 13.46 45.84
N SER A 128 -42.30 14.05 44.69
CA SER A 128 -42.52 15.48 44.40
C SER A 128 -43.63 15.74 43.39
N GLY A 129 -44.07 14.72 42.64
CA GLY A 129 -45.07 14.87 41.59
C GLY A 129 -44.55 15.67 40.39
N THR A 130 -43.24 15.68 40.18
CA THR A 130 -42.54 16.34 39.06
C THR A 130 -41.89 15.30 38.14
N PHE A 131 -41.37 15.72 37.00
CA PHE A 131 -40.72 14.87 36.00
C PHE A 131 -39.46 15.51 35.39
N HIS A 132 -38.75 16.31 36.17
CA HIS A 132 -37.55 17.02 35.73
C HIS A 132 -36.42 16.06 35.35
N SER A 133 -36.30 14.92 36.05
CA SER A 133 -35.32 13.86 35.73
C SER A 133 -35.46 13.37 34.29
N LEU A 134 -36.70 13.16 33.83
CA LEU A 134 -36.98 12.75 32.45
C LEU A 134 -36.57 13.82 31.45
N VAL A 135 -36.93 15.09 31.70
CA VAL A 135 -36.56 16.20 30.81
C VAL A 135 -35.05 16.30 30.69
N GLN A 136 -34.33 16.26 31.81
CA GLN A 136 -32.87 16.29 31.81
C GLN A 136 -32.26 15.11 31.06
N ALA A 137 -32.72 13.88 31.32
CA ALA A 137 -32.25 12.69 30.63
C ALA A 137 -32.46 12.79 29.11
N THR A 138 -33.60 13.31 28.66
CA THR A 138 -33.87 13.51 27.23
C THR A 138 -32.99 14.59 26.59
N GLU A 139 -32.71 15.68 27.30
CA GLU A 139 -31.80 16.74 26.81
C GLU A 139 -30.35 16.27 26.74
N GLU A 140 -29.89 15.50 27.71
CA GLU A 140 -28.56 14.90 27.72
C GLU A 140 -28.39 13.90 26.57
N GLU A 141 -29.38 13.05 26.31
CA GLU A 141 -29.33 12.11 25.19
C GLU A 141 -29.37 12.82 23.84
N ARG A 142 -30.14 13.91 23.72
CA ARG A 142 -30.15 14.75 22.52
C ARG A 142 -28.79 15.38 22.25
N LYS A 143 -28.11 15.91 23.27
CA LYS A 143 -26.75 16.47 23.13
C LYS A 143 -25.72 15.44 22.67
N LYS A 144 -25.87 14.18 23.11
CA LYS A 144 -25.01 13.07 22.63
C LYS A 144 -25.24 12.81 21.14
N SER A 145 -26.51 12.77 20.70
CA SER A 145 -26.86 12.63 19.29
C SER A 145 -26.28 13.77 18.44
N ASP A 146 -26.42 15.02 18.88
CA ASP A 146 -25.86 16.18 18.17
C ASP A 146 -24.31 16.10 18.06
N GLY A 147 -23.65 15.53 19.07
CA GLY A 147 -22.21 15.25 19.04
C GLY A 147 -21.82 14.13 18.08
N GLU A 148 -22.67 13.11 17.93
CA GLU A 148 -22.47 12.00 17.01
C GLU A 148 -22.61 12.44 15.55
N ASP A 149 -23.54 13.36 15.26
CA ASP A 149 -23.67 14.01 13.95
C ASP A 149 -22.40 14.80 13.58
N HIS A 150 -21.81 15.53 14.53
CA HIS A 150 -20.52 16.22 14.30
C HIS A 150 -19.39 15.23 13.99
N LEU A 151 -19.35 14.07 14.67
CA LEU A 151 -18.36 13.04 14.37
C LEU A 151 -18.57 12.47 12.97
N HIS A 152 -19.82 12.23 12.56
CA HIS A 152 -20.14 11.74 11.21
C HIS A 152 -19.69 12.74 10.13
N ASP A 153 -19.98 14.03 10.30
CA ASP A 153 -19.52 15.09 9.40
C ASP A 153 -17.99 15.20 9.34
N THR A 154 -17.32 14.97 10.47
CA THR A 154 -15.85 14.96 10.55
C THR A 154 -15.28 13.77 9.78
N VAL A 155 -15.89 12.59 9.93
CA VAL A 155 -15.51 11.39 9.17
C VAL A 155 -15.68 11.61 7.68
N ILE A 156 -16.83 12.11 7.22
CA ILE A 156 -17.09 12.39 5.79
C ILE A 156 -16.03 13.37 5.24
N ARG A 157 -15.72 14.43 5.97
CA ARG A 157 -14.72 15.43 5.57
C ARG A 157 -13.33 14.80 5.43
N GLU A 158 -12.93 13.98 6.38
CA GLU A 158 -11.63 13.30 6.35
C GLU A 158 -11.57 12.22 5.24
N GLU A 159 -12.66 11.50 4.98
CA GLU A 159 -12.76 10.55 3.86
C GLU A 159 -12.55 11.26 2.50
N LEU A 160 -13.20 12.41 2.30
CA LEU A 160 -13.02 13.22 1.10
C LEU A 160 -11.58 13.74 0.98
N ARG A 161 -10.97 14.16 2.09
CA ARG A 161 -9.58 14.61 2.12
C ARG A 161 -8.60 13.50 1.76
N ILE A 162 -8.79 12.31 2.34
CA ILE A 162 -7.98 11.11 2.01
C ILE A 162 -8.11 10.77 0.53
N LYS A 163 -9.32 10.82 -0.02
CA LYS A 163 -9.57 10.56 -1.44
C LYS A 163 -8.85 11.57 -2.34
N ALA A 164 -8.87 12.85 -2.00
CA ALA A 164 -8.17 13.89 -2.74
C ALA A 164 -6.64 13.71 -2.69
N LEU A 165 -6.08 13.43 -1.52
CA LEU A 165 -4.64 13.19 -1.34
C LEU A 165 -4.17 11.94 -2.09
N ARG A 166 -4.95 10.86 -2.08
CA ARG A 166 -4.66 9.66 -2.88
C ARG A 166 -4.59 9.97 -4.37
N LYS A 167 -5.50 10.80 -4.88
CA LYS A 167 -5.47 11.24 -6.27
C LYS A 167 -4.20 12.04 -6.58
N GLN A 168 -3.86 13.04 -5.75
CA GLN A 168 -2.63 13.82 -5.94
C GLN A 168 -1.37 12.96 -5.92
N LEU A 169 -1.33 11.93 -5.06
CA LEU A 169 -0.19 11.02 -5.00
C LEU A 169 -0.02 10.23 -6.30
N VAL A 170 -1.13 9.79 -6.90
CA VAL A 170 -1.13 9.11 -8.21
C VAL A 170 -0.69 10.07 -9.31
N ASP A 171 -1.25 11.27 -9.37
CA ASP A 171 -0.91 12.28 -10.39
C ASP A 171 0.60 12.64 -10.34
N VAL A 172 1.16 12.86 -9.14
CA VAL A 172 2.59 13.13 -8.95
C VAL A 172 3.47 11.94 -9.34
N GLN A 173 3.01 10.71 -9.07
CA GLN A 173 3.73 9.51 -9.46
C GLN A 173 3.80 9.38 -10.98
N GLU A 174 2.69 9.63 -11.69
CA GLU A 174 2.60 9.59 -13.15
C GLU A 174 3.45 10.69 -13.82
N GLU A 175 3.45 11.90 -13.26
CA GLU A 175 4.33 12.99 -13.71
C GLU A 175 5.80 12.60 -13.55
N LYS A 176 6.18 12.05 -12.40
CA LYS A 176 7.56 11.63 -12.13
C LYS A 176 8.01 10.49 -13.05
N THR A 177 7.14 9.52 -13.35
CA THR A 177 7.46 8.45 -14.30
C THR A 177 7.65 9.01 -15.72
N SER A 178 6.79 9.94 -16.15
CA SER A 178 6.91 10.59 -17.45
C SER A 178 8.21 11.39 -17.59
N GLU A 179 8.62 12.09 -16.52
CA GLU A 179 9.87 12.85 -16.50
C GLU A 179 11.10 11.91 -16.51
N LEU A 180 11.04 10.77 -15.82
CA LEU A 180 12.10 9.75 -15.88
C LEU A 180 12.24 9.17 -17.30
N GLU A 181 11.13 8.86 -17.96
CA GLU A 181 11.15 8.39 -19.36
C GLU A 181 11.76 9.44 -20.30
N ARG A 182 11.42 10.72 -20.11
CA ARG A 182 12.00 11.82 -20.88
C ARG A 182 13.52 11.95 -20.68
N LEU A 183 13.98 11.86 -19.43
CA LEU A 183 15.41 11.93 -19.10
C LEU A 183 16.18 10.72 -19.63
N GLU A 184 15.60 9.52 -19.57
CA GLU A 184 16.23 8.32 -20.16
C GLU A 184 16.34 8.46 -21.69
N GLY A 185 15.34 9.04 -22.35
CA GLY A 185 15.41 9.38 -23.78
C GLY A 185 16.59 10.29 -24.12
N ILE A 186 16.81 11.35 -23.33
CA ILE A 186 17.95 12.27 -23.52
C ILE A 186 19.28 11.57 -23.27
N LYS A 187 19.35 10.72 -22.24
CA LYS A 187 20.57 9.95 -21.92
C LYS A 187 20.98 9.06 -23.08
N VAL A 188 20.04 8.33 -23.67
CA VAL A 188 20.30 7.46 -24.84
C VAL A 188 20.78 8.29 -26.04
N GLU A 189 20.17 9.45 -26.30
CA GLU A 189 20.62 10.34 -27.38
C GLU A 189 22.06 10.82 -27.16
N LEU A 190 22.39 11.26 -25.94
CA LEU A 190 23.74 11.70 -25.59
C LEU A 190 24.77 10.58 -25.68
N GLU A 191 24.43 9.36 -25.25
CA GLU A 191 25.27 8.18 -25.40
C GLU A 191 25.55 7.88 -26.89
N GLN A 192 24.53 7.99 -27.74
CA GLN A 192 24.69 7.82 -29.18
C GLN A 192 25.60 8.89 -29.79
N GLN A 193 25.44 10.16 -29.41
CA GLN A 193 26.31 11.25 -29.86
C GLN A 193 27.78 11.03 -29.44
N LEU A 194 28.01 10.59 -28.20
CA LEU A 194 29.35 10.26 -27.70
C LEU A 194 29.98 9.10 -28.47
N GLN A 195 29.20 8.06 -28.79
CA GLN A 195 29.68 6.94 -29.58
C GLN A 195 30.07 7.39 -30.99
N GLN A 196 29.25 8.22 -31.64
CA GLN A 196 29.56 8.77 -32.97
C GLN A 196 30.84 9.61 -32.99
N ILE A 197 31.04 10.48 -32.00
CA ILE A 197 32.25 11.30 -31.90
C ILE A 197 33.48 10.42 -31.67
N THR A 198 33.37 9.40 -30.83
CA THR A 198 34.46 8.43 -30.58
C THR A 198 34.87 7.72 -31.86
N LEU A 199 33.89 7.25 -32.66
CA LEU A 199 34.15 6.61 -33.94
C LEU A 199 34.83 7.55 -34.94
N LYS A 200 34.33 8.78 -35.09
CA LYS A 200 34.95 9.80 -35.96
C LYS A 200 36.39 10.10 -35.55
N LYS A 201 36.63 10.32 -34.26
CA LYS A 201 37.95 10.57 -33.71
C LYS A 201 38.92 9.41 -33.96
N ASN A 202 38.44 8.17 -33.89
CA ASN A 202 39.27 6.99 -34.19
C ASN A 202 39.67 6.94 -35.67
N ILE A 203 38.74 7.24 -36.59
CA ILE A 203 39.03 7.32 -38.03
C ILE A 203 40.07 8.42 -38.29
N GLU A 204 39.88 9.60 -37.72
CA GLU A 204 40.82 10.73 -37.85
C GLU A 204 42.23 10.36 -37.32
N LYS A 205 42.29 9.70 -36.16
CA LYS A 205 43.56 9.20 -35.60
C LYS A 205 44.24 8.22 -36.55
N ASN A 206 43.52 7.22 -37.04
CA ASN A 206 44.08 6.20 -37.95
C ASN A 206 44.57 6.82 -39.25
N TYR A 207 43.85 7.80 -39.80
CA TYR A 207 44.27 8.55 -40.97
C TYR A 207 45.56 9.34 -40.71
N ALA A 208 45.64 10.08 -39.59
CA ALA A 208 46.83 10.83 -39.22
C ALA A 208 48.06 9.92 -39.02
N THR A 209 47.88 8.77 -38.37
CA THR A 209 48.95 7.77 -38.20
C THR A 209 49.40 7.20 -39.55
N SER A 210 48.47 6.76 -40.40
CA SER A 210 48.81 6.20 -41.73
C SER A 210 49.54 7.21 -42.62
N SER A 211 49.13 8.48 -42.56
CA SER A 211 49.78 9.58 -43.29
C SER A 211 51.21 9.81 -42.79
N ALA A 212 51.41 9.85 -41.46
CA ALA A 212 52.73 10.00 -40.87
C ALA A 212 53.65 8.81 -41.21
N GLU A 213 53.15 7.58 -41.14
CA GLU A 213 53.88 6.37 -41.52
C GLU A 213 54.31 6.40 -42.99
N LEU A 214 53.43 6.85 -43.90
CA LEU A 214 53.74 7.00 -45.31
C LEU A 214 54.86 8.02 -45.55
N LEU A 215 54.81 9.17 -44.86
CA LEU A 215 55.85 10.20 -44.95
C LEU A 215 57.20 9.68 -44.44
N ILE A 216 57.21 8.96 -43.32
CA ILE A 216 58.42 8.32 -42.78
C ILE A 216 58.97 7.30 -43.80
N TYR A 217 58.12 6.44 -44.35
CA TYR A 217 58.51 5.43 -45.33
C TYR A 217 59.12 6.07 -46.60
N GLN A 218 58.48 7.12 -47.13
CA GLN A 218 59.01 7.86 -48.28
C GLN A 218 60.36 8.52 -47.96
N GLY A 219 60.48 9.14 -46.79
CA GLY A 219 61.73 9.74 -46.32
C GLY A 219 62.85 8.72 -46.18
N GLN A 220 62.58 7.57 -45.55
CA GLN A 220 63.52 6.45 -45.42
C GLN A 220 63.93 5.90 -46.78
N LYS A 221 62.97 5.70 -47.70
CA LYS A 221 63.27 5.21 -49.06
C LYS A 221 64.20 6.15 -49.82
N LEU A 222 63.95 7.46 -49.77
CA LEU A 222 64.81 8.46 -50.40
C LEU A 222 66.19 8.52 -49.76
N ALA A 223 66.27 8.43 -48.43
CA ALA A 223 67.55 8.38 -47.72
C ALA A 223 68.36 7.14 -48.13
N ASN A 224 67.74 5.96 -48.15
CA ASN A 224 68.38 4.72 -48.58
C ASN A 224 68.87 4.78 -50.03
N GLN A 225 68.09 5.38 -50.94
CA GLN A 225 68.53 5.57 -52.34
C GLN A 225 69.75 6.50 -52.44
N LYS A 226 69.76 7.60 -51.69
CA LYS A 226 70.92 8.50 -51.63
C LYS A 226 72.14 7.82 -51.03
N GLU A 227 71.97 7.06 -49.96
CA GLU A 227 73.05 6.31 -49.31
C GLU A 227 73.63 5.23 -50.24
N GLN A 228 72.78 4.49 -50.97
CA GLN A 228 73.23 3.55 -52.00
C GLN A 228 74.04 4.25 -53.10
N GLY A 229 73.58 5.41 -53.58
CA GLY A 229 74.33 6.21 -54.57
C GLY A 229 75.71 6.64 -54.06
N LEU A 230 75.79 7.13 -52.81
CA LEU A 230 77.07 7.47 -52.19
C LEU A 230 77.99 6.26 -52.00
N GLU A 231 77.44 5.10 -51.66
CA GLU A 231 78.20 3.85 -51.50
C GLU A 231 78.72 3.33 -52.86
N GLU A 232 77.94 3.50 -53.94
CA GLU A 232 78.38 3.24 -55.31
C GLU A 232 79.51 4.19 -55.75
N GLU A 233 79.39 5.50 -55.50
CA GLU A 233 80.45 6.47 -55.78
C GLU A 233 81.74 6.16 -55.00
N LYS A 234 81.62 5.76 -53.74
CA LYS A 234 82.76 5.33 -52.93
C LYS A 234 83.46 4.11 -53.54
N LYS A 235 82.72 3.12 -54.04
CA LYS A 235 83.32 1.97 -54.76
C LYS A 235 84.06 2.38 -56.03
N VAL A 236 83.62 3.44 -56.72
CA VAL A 236 84.27 3.98 -57.92
C VAL A 236 85.52 4.81 -57.60
N CYS A 237 85.59 5.49 -56.45
CA CYS A 237 86.74 6.30 -56.04
C CYS A 237 87.87 5.53 -55.31
N VAL A 238 87.59 4.36 -54.74
CA VAL A 238 88.60 3.54 -54.05
C VAL A 238 89.75 3.04 -54.97
N PRO A 239 89.54 2.70 -56.27
CA PRO A 239 90.64 2.40 -57.19
C PRO A 239 91.59 3.58 -57.44
N ASP A 240 91.09 4.82 -57.39
CA ASP A 240 91.86 6.02 -57.74
C ASP A 240 92.73 6.56 -56.60
N ILE A 241 92.34 6.32 -55.33
CA ILE A 241 93.19 6.69 -54.19
C ILE A 241 94.45 5.80 -54.14
N PHE A 242 94.35 4.51 -54.49
CA PHE A 242 95.54 3.66 -54.63
C PHE A 242 96.46 4.09 -55.79
N ARG A 243 95.93 4.76 -56.82
CA ARG A 243 96.76 5.35 -57.89
C ARG A 243 97.47 6.63 -57.46
N LEU A 244 96.88 7.42 -56.57
CA LEU A 244 97.47 8.67 -56.08
C LEU A 244 98.58 8.44 -55.04
N THR A 245 98.56 7.36 -54.25
CA THR A 245 99.66 7.05 -53.33
C THR A 245 100.96 6.68 -54.05
N ILE A 246 100.90 6.12 -55.27
CA ILE A 246 102.10 5.76 -56.04
C ILE A 246 102.78 6.99 -56.69
N LEU A 247 102.09 8.14 -56.76
CA LEU A 247 102.58 9.34 -57.46
C LEU A 247 103.19 10.41 -56.55
N ILE A 248 103.21 10.19 -55.22
CA ILE A 248 103.80 11.14 -54.25
C ILE A 248 105.21 10.70 -53.76
N ASP A 249 105.61 9.45 -54.01
CA ASP A 249 106.93 8.90 -53.59
C ASP A 249 107.95 8.72 -54.75
N LEU A 250 107.88 9.52 -55.82
CA LEU A 250 108.85 9.50 -56.95
C LEU A 250 109.44 10.86 -57.27
#